data_AF-A0A126QY24-F1
#
_entry.id   AF-A0A126QY24-F1
#
_cell.length_a   1.000
_cell.length_b   1.000
_cell.length_c   1.000
_cell.angle_alpha   90.00
_cell.angle_beta   90.00
_cell.angle_gamma   90.00
#
_symmetry.space_group_name_H-M   'P 1'
#
loop_
_entity.id
_entity.type
_entity.pdbx_description
1 polymer ?
#
loop_
_entity_poly.entity_id
_entity_poly.type
_entity_poly.pdbx_seq_one_letter_code
_entity_poly.pdbx_strand_id
1 'polypeptide(L)' 'MEKVNCQSCKQEIPLIEPYVQFNCPECGKPIARCESCRTFGHSYKCECGFEGP' A
#
# COMPACT_ATOMS: atom_id res chain seq x y z
N MET A 1 17.65 -5.24 -5.86
CA MET A 1 16.50 -4.36 -6.13
C MET A 1 15.47 -4.64 -5.07
N GLU A 2 15.25 -3.68 -4.17
CA GLU A 2 14.18 -3.77 -3.17
C GLU A 2 12.83 -3.71 -3.89
N LYS A 3 11.97 -4.70 -3.63
CA LYS A 3 10.66 -4.84 -4.26
C LYS A 3 9.61 -4.42 -3.24
N VAL A 4 8.96 -3.28 -3.49
CA VAL A 4 7.85 -2.80 -2.65
C VAL A 4 6.55 -3.25 -3.30
N ASN A 5 5.65 -3.89 -2.56
CA ASN A 5 4.35 -4.33 -3.10
C ASN A 5 3.23 -3.44 -2.59
N CYS A 6 2.33 -3.04 -3.48
CA CYS A 6 1.16 -2.24 -3.12
C CYS A 6 0.10 -3.12 -2.45
N GLN A 7 -0.38 -2.71 -1.28
CA GLN A 7 -1.38 -3.48 -0.54
C GLN A 7 -2.80 -3.40 -1.15
N SER A 8 -3.08 -2.39 -1.99
CA SER A 8 -4.36 -2.27 -2.71
C SER A 8 -4.43 -3.19 -3.93
N CYS A 9 -3.50 -3.03 -4.89
CA CYS A 9 -3.53 -3.79 -6.15
C CYS A 9 -2.70 -5.07 -6.13
N LYS A 10 -1.90 -5.31 -5.09
CA LYS A 10 -0.97 -6.44 -4.96
C LYS A 10 0.06 -6.52 -6.09
N GLN A 11 0.32 -5.39 -6.76
CA GLN A 11 1.36 -5.28 -7.78
C GLN A 11 2.66 -4.75 -7.16
N GLU A 12 3.78 -5.14 -7.75
CA GLU A 12 5.08 -4.56 -7.45
C GLU A 12 5.08 -3.09 -7.87
N ILE A 13 5.47 -2.21 -6.94
CA ILE A 13 5.66 -0.79 -7.15
C ILE A 13 7.07 -0.60 -7.71
N PRO A 14 7.23 -0.05 -8.93
CA PRO A 14 8.53 0.32 -9.44
C PRO A 14 9.18 1.37 -8.53
N LEU A 15 10.46 1.20 -8.16
CA LEU A 15 11.20 2.20 -7.37
C LEU A 15 11.36 3.56 -8.07
N ILE A 16 11.06 3.62 -9.37
CA ILE A 16 11.02 4.86 -10.15
C ILE A 16 9.73 5.65 -9.94
N GLU A 17 8.68 5.00 -9.42
CA GLU A 17 7.37 5.62 -9.19
C GLU A 17 7.24 6.10 -7.74
N PRO A 18 6.56 7.24 -7.51
CA PRO A 18 6.24 7.69 -6.17
C PRO A 18 5.27 6.73 -5.49
N TYR A 19 5.59 6.37 -4.25
CA TYR A 19 4.72 5.59 -3.38
C TYR A 19 4.75 6.14 -1.96
N VAL A 20 3.75 5.79 -1.17
CA VAL A 20 3.73 6.10 0.26
C VAL A 20 3.83 4.83 1.06
N GLN A 21 4.53 4.94 2.18
CA GLN A 21 4.61 3.90 3.17
C GLN A 21 4.19 4.49 4.51
N PHE A 22 3.24 3.84 5.17
CA PHE A 22 2.72 4.25 6.48
C PHE A 22 2.40 3.01 7.31
N ASN A 23 2.28 3.18 8.62
CA ASN A 23 1.93 2.08 9.51
C ASN A 23 0.41 1.94 9.60
N CYS A 24 -0.07 0.70 9.60
CA CYS A 24 -1.48 0.39 9.84
C CYS A 24 -1.93 0.96 11.19
N PRO A 25 -3.07 1.68 11.28
CA PRO A 25 -3.55 2.22 12.55
C PRO A 25 -3.95 1.12 13.56
N GLU A 26 -4.33 -0.06 13.09
CA GLU A 26 -4.78 -1.17 13.95
C GLU A 26 -3.62 -2.03 14.48
N CYS A 27 -2.67 -2.40 13.61
CA CYS A 27 -1.61 -3.36 13.97
C CYS A 27 -0.18 -2.81 13.87
N GLY A 28 -0.01 -1.58 13.38
CA GLY A 28 1.30 -0.96 13.21
C GLY A 28 2.15 -1.54 12.07
N LYS A 29 1.66 -2.52 11.30
CA LYS A 29 2.42 -3.09 10.18
C LYS A 29 2.64 -2.07 9.06
N PRO A 30 3.79 -2.11 8.36
CA PRO A 30 4.04 -1.22 7.23
C PRO A 30 3.10 -1.56 6.07
N ILE A 31 2.46 -0.54 5.52
CA ILE A 31 1.60 -0.61 4.34
C ILE A 31 2.20 0.31 3.30
N ALA A 32 2.50 -0.24 2.13
CA ALA A 32 2.91 0.53 0.97
C ALA A 32 1.75 0.64 -0.03
N ARG A 33 1.55 1.83 -0.60
CA ARG A 33 0.54 2.07 -1.63
C ARG A 33 1.13 2.90 -2.76
N CYS A 34 0.92 2.42 -3.99
CA CYS A 34 1.30 3.15 -5.19
C CYS A 34 0.44 4.40 -5.37
N GLU A 35 0.95 5.36 -6.13
CA GLU A 35 0.22 6.58 -6.46
C GLU A 35 -1.13 6.26 -7.13
N SER A 36 -1.16 5.38 -8.12
CA SER A 36 -2.38 5.01 -8.84
C SER A 36 -3.51 4.59 -7.89
N CYS A 37 -3.25 3.65 -6.97
CA CYS A 37 -4.28 3.21 -6.02
C CYS A 37 -4.77 4.32 -5.09
N ARG A 38 -3.91 5.29 -4.75
CA ARG A 38 -4.31 6.45 -3.95
C ARG A 38 -5.14 7.43 -4.78
N THR A 39 -4.74 7.70 -6.02
CA THR A 39 -5.43 8.60 -6.95
C THR A 39 -6.83 8.09 -7.29
N PHE A 40 -6.98 6.78 -7.49
CA PHE A 40 -8.26 6.15 -7.76
C PHE A 40 -9.07 5.81 -6.48
N GLY A 41 -8.51 5.99 -5.29
CA GLY A 41 -9.19 5.67 -4.02
C GLY A 41 -9.48 4.19 -3.82
N HIS A 42 -8.61 3.30 -4.33
CA HIS A 42 -8.78 1.86 -4.20
C HIS A 42 -8.56 1.41 -2.76
N SER A 43 -9.54 0.79 -2.13
CA SER A 43 -9.36 0.27 -0.78
C SER A 43 -8.14 -0.68 -0.66
N TYR A 44 -7.44 -0.59 0.46
CA TYR A 44 -6.36 -1.50 0.82
C TYR A 44 -6.78 -2.35 1.99
N LYS A 45 -6.36 -3.62 1.98
CA LYS A 45 -6.60 -4.54 3.08
C LYS A 45 -5.29 -4.88 3.75
N CYS A 46 -5.15 -4.50 5.02
CA CYS A 46 -4.02 -4.90 5.84
C CYS A 46 -4.13 -6.39 6.21
N GLU A 47 -3.00 -7.02 6.52
CA GLU A 47 -2.95 -8.40 6.98
C GLU A 47 -3.71 -8.64 8.29
N CYS A 48 -3.90 -7.62 9.11
CA CYS A 48 -4.73 -7.72 10.33
C CYS A 48 -6.24 -7.76 10.03
N GLY A 49 -6.65 -7.57 8.78
CA GLY A 49 -8.05 -7.54 8.36
C GLY A 49 -8.64 -6.13 8.25
N PHE A 50 -7.90 -5.08 8.64
CA PHE A 50 -8.33 -3.69 8.45
C PHE A 50 -8.44 -3.35 6.96
N GLU A 51 -9.58 -2.80 6.55
CA GLU A 51 -9.79 -2.30 5.19
C GLU A 51 -9.97 -0.78 5.24
N GLY A 52 -9.10 -0.06 4.55
CA GLY A 52 -9.12 1.40 4.49
C GLY A 52 -9.17 1.91 3.04
N PRO A 53 -9.61 3.15 2.81
CA PRO A 53 -9.61 3.77 1.48
C PRO A 53 -8.19 4.10 1.00
#